data_AF-A0A8C5ZHL7-F1
#
_entry.id   AF-A0A8C5ZHL7-F1
#
_cell.length_a   1.000
_cell.length_b   1.000
_cell.length_c   1.000
_cell.angle_alpha   90.00
_cell.angle_beta   90.00
_cell.angle_gamma   90.00
#
_symmetry.space_group_name_H-M   'P 1'
#
loop_
_entity.id
_entity.type
_entity.pdbx_description
1 polymer ?
#
loop_
_entity_poly.entity_id
_entity_poly.type
_entity_poly.pdbx_seq_one_letter_code
_entity_poly.pdbx_strand_id
1 'polypeptide(L)'
;MKLLTRARSFSRFYSFKVAPQIKGTTTPAGVTLHPQDLEFTKLPNGLITVSLENYAPASRIGLFIKAGTSHLLGLASSLATKGASSFKITRGIEASDGKLSVTGKWINILIIVDHLVSTTTTQFSSFREPRCIYQAVIA
;
A
#
# COMPACT_ATOMS: atom_id res chain seq x y z
N MET A 1 48.99 -51.71 1.06
CA MET A 1 48.40 -50.57 1.80
C MET A 1 48.00 -49.48 0.83
N LYS A 2 46.69 -49.12 0.82
CA LYS A 2 46.06 -47.80 0.54
C LYS A 2 46.45 -47.06 -0.76
N LEU A 3 45.65 -47.21 -1.83
CA LEU A 3 44.50 -46.36 -2.22
C LEU A 3 44.90 -44.96 -2.76
N LEU A 4 45.11 -44.90 -4.09
CA LEU A 4 45.05 -43.66 -4.88
C LEU A 4 43.56 -43.29 -5.09
N THR A 5 43.00 -42.52 -4.16
CA THR A 5 41.63 -42.01 -4.27
C THR A 5 41.61 -40.76 -5.17
N ARG A 6 41.41 -40.96 -6.47
CA ARG A 6 41.08 -39.88 -7.41
C ARG A 6 39.64 -39.44 -7.13
N ALA A 7 39.48 -38.29 -6.48
CA ALA A 7 38.18 -37.67 -6.27
C ALA A 7 37.56 -37.29 -7.64
N ARG A 8 36.65 -38.12 -8.14
CA ARG A 8 35.72 -37.71 -9.21
C ARG A 8 34.63 -36.88 -8.55
N SER A 9 34.75 -35.56 -8.64
CA SER A 9 33.65 -34.65 -8.37
C SER A 9 32.56 -34.93 -9.42
N PHE A 10 31.55 -35.72 -9.05
CA PHE A 10 30.35 -35.87 -9.85
C PHE A 10 29.42 -34.71 -9.52
N SER A 11 29.58 -33.59 -10.21
CA SER A 11 28.59 -32.51 -10.24
C SER A 11 27.36 -32.94 -11.03
N ARG A 12 26.56 -33.86 -10.47
CA ARG A 12 25.17 -34.02 -10.89
C ARG A 12 24.30 -33.06 -10.09
N PHE A 13 24.25 -31.80 -10.52
CA PHE A 13 23.11 -30.95 -10.20
C PHE A 13 22.31 -30.70 -11.47
N TYR A 14 21.04 -31.08 -11.36
CA TYR A 14 20.03 -31.09 -12.40
C TYR A 14 19.92 -29.71 -13.05
N SER A 15 20.07 -29.63 -14.37
CA SER A 15 19.64 -28.46 -15.13
C SER A 15 18.15 -28.25 -14.85
N PHE A 16 17.82 -27.12 -14.22
CA PHE A 16 16.46 -26.61 -14.17
C PHE A 16 16.00 -26.50 -15.62
N LYS A 17 15.14 -27.42 -16.06
CA LYS A 17 14.43 -27.25 -17.33
C LYS A 17 13.53 -26.05 -17.17
N VAL A 18 14.07 -24.89 -17.52
CA VAL A 18 13.32 -23.65 -17.72
C VAL A 18 12.17 -23.99 -18.67
N ALA A 19 10.96 -23.69 -18.21
CA ALA A 19 9.72 -23.89 -18.94
C ALA A 19 9.80 -23.23 -20.33
N PRO A 20 9.09 -23.77 -21.35
CA PRO A 20 9.02 -23.15 -22.66
C PRO A 20 8.62 -21.68 -22.52
N GLN A 21 9.44 -20.78 -23.07
CA GLN A 21 9.09 -19.38 -23.24
C GLN A 21 7.90 -19.32 -24.19
N ILE A 22 6.70 -19.12 -23.65
CA ILE A 22 5.47 -18.89 -24.43
C ILE A 22 5.57 -17.47 -24.98
N LYS A 23 6.14 -17.36 -26.17
CA LYS A 23 6.18 -16.11 -26.92
C LYS A 23 4.85 -15.97 -27.68
N GLY A 24 3.98 -15.11 -27.16
CA GLY A 24 2.92 -14.45 -27.93
C GLY A 24 1.59 -15.19 -28.01
N THR A 25 0.63 -14.75 -27.19
CA THR A 25 -0.71 -14.43 -27.70
C THR A 25 -1.21 -13.23 -26.93
N THR A 26 -1.22 -12.11 -27.65
CA THR A 26 -1.89 -10.86 -27.30
C THR A 26 -3.36 -11.15 -26.97
N THR A 27 -3.77 -10.76 -25.75
CA THR A 27 -5.13 -10.30 -25.37
C THR A 27 -6.24 -11.36 -25.18
N PRO A 28 -6.92 -11.32 -24.02
CA PRO A 28 -8.37 -11.20 -24.00
C PRO A 28 -8.72 -9.75 -23.67
N ALA A 29 -9.58 -9.19 -24.50
CA ALA A 29 -10.09 -7.83 -24.54
C ALA A 29 -9.76 -6.97 -23.32
N GLY A 30 -8.98 -5.90 -23.56
CA GLY A 30 -8.98 -4.76 -22.67
C GLY A 30 -10.42 -4.29 -22.49
N VAL A 31 -11.03 -4.68 -21.38
CA VAL A 31 -12.10 -3.89 -20.79
C VAL A 31 -11.42 -2.57 -20.50
N THR A 32 -11.65 -1.58 -21.36
CA THR A 32 -11.43 -0.18 -21.00
C THR A 32 -12.37 0.07 -19.84
N LEU A 33 -11.89 -0.20 -18.63
CA LEU A 33 -12.57 0.16 -17.41
C LEU A 33 -12.76 1.66 -17.52
N HIS A 34 -14.01 2.08 -17.58
CA HIS A 34 -14.33 3.50 -17.68
C HIS A 34 -13.60 4.18 -16.51
N PRO A 35 -12.78 5.21 -16.76
CA PRO A 35 -12.21 5.99 -15.67
C PRO A 35 -13.37 6.41 -14.78
N GLN A 36 -13.41 5.89 -13.55
CA GLN A 36 -14.50 6.22 -12.64
C GLN A 36 -14.32 7.67 -12.21
N ASP A 37 -15.43 8.39 -12.18
CA ASP A 37 -15.41 9.81 -11.85
C ASP A 37 -15.01 10.02 -10.39
N LEU A 38 -14.38 11.16 -10.14
CA LEU A 38 -14.00 11.59 -8.81
C LEU A 38 -15.27 11.84 -7.98
N GLU A 39 -15.51 11.01 -6.98
CA GLU A 39 -16.60 11.24 -6.05
C GLU A 39 -16.19 12.27 -5.01
N PHE A 40 -16.98 13.34 -4.92
CA PHE A 40 -16.74 14.44 -3.99
C PHE A 40 -17.92 14.54 -3.02
N THR A 41 -17.66 14.28 -1.75
CA THR A 41 -18.67 14.37 -0.69
C THR A 41 -18.23 15.39 0.35
N LYS A 42 -19.12 16.35 0.63
CA LYS A 42 -18.97 17.29 1.77
C LYS A 42 -19.75 16.73 2.94
N LEU A 43 -19.04 16.40 4.01
CA LEU A 43 -19.64 16.00 5.27
C LEU A 43 -20.24 17.24 5.97
N PRO A 44 -21.32 17.08 6.76
CA PRO A 44 -21.97 18.19 7.46
C PRO A 44 -21.07 18.87 8.51
N ASN A 45 -19.96 18.23 8.89
CA ASN A 45 -18.93 18.77 9.78
C ASN A 45 -17.94 19.72 9.05
N GLY A 46 -18.11 19.95 7.75
CA GLY A 46 -17.22 20.79 6.93
C GLY A 46 -16.02 20.07 6.33
N LEU A 47 -15.83 18.78 6.65
CA LEU A 47 -14.79 17.96 6.03
C LEU A 47 -15.17 17.59 4.60
N ILE A 48 -14.16 17.54 3.74
CA ILE A 48 -14.33 17.14 2.35
C ILE A 48 -13.69 15.77 2.17
N THR A 49 -14.47 14.79 1.76
CA THR A 49 -13.97 13.47 1.35
C THR A 49 -14.01 13.37 -0.17
N VAL A 50 -12.88 13.01 -0.73
CA VAL A 50 -12.70 12.78 -2.16
C VAL A 50 -12.32 11.33 -2.34
N SER A 51 -13.09 10.57 -3.11
CA SER A 51 -12.80 9.18 -3.42
C SER A 51 -12.67 9.00 -4.92
N LEU A 52 -11.64 8.27 -5.33
CA LEU A 52 -11.45 7.79 -6.69
C LEU A 52 -11.33 6.28 -6.63
N GLU A 53 -12.31 5.61 -7.22
CA GLU A 53 -12.23 4.18 -7.48
C GLU A 53 -11.31 3.96 -8.68
N ASN A 54 -10.28 3.14 -8.49
CA ASN A 54 -9.30 2.84 -9.52
C ASN A 54 -8.94 1.38 -9.38
N TYR A 55 -9.16 0.53 -10.38
CA TYR A 55 -9.01 -0.94 -10.32
C TYR A 55 -7.58 -1.48 -10.10
N ALA A 56 -6.70 -0.72 -9.44
CA ALA A 56 -5.36 -1.13 -9.05
C ALA A 56 -5.37 -2.02 -7.79
N PRO A 57 -4.38 -2.93 -7.66
CA PRO A 57 -4.26 -3.79 -6.48
C PRO A 57 -3.79 -3.07 -5.21
N ALA A 58 -3.33 -1.82 -5.33
CA ALA A 58 -2.85 -1.01 -4.22
C ALA A 58 -3.77 0.20 -3.99
N SER A 59 -4.15 0.43 -2.74
CA SER A 59 -4.97 1.55 -2.28
C SER A 59 -4.12 2.62 -1.59
N ARG A 60 -4.52 3.88 -1.75
CA ARG A 60 -3.89 5.02 -1.07
C ARG A 60 -4.92 5.85 -0.33
N ILE A 61 -4.64 6.13 0.93
CA ILE A 61 -5.46 7.01 1.76
C ILE A 61 -4.62 8.23 2.14
N GLY A 62 -5.08 9.42 1.77
CA GLY A 62 -4.49 10.70 2.10
C GLY A 62 -5.36 11.49 3.09
N LEU A 63 -4.75 12.08 4.11
CA LEU A 63 -5.36 13.06 4.99
C LEU A 63 -4.60 14.38 4.84
N PHE A 64 -5.30 15.38 4.33
CA PHE A 64 -4.79 16.73 4.13
C PHE A 64 -5.32 17.63 5.25
N ILE A 65 -4.40 18.24 5.99
CA ILE A 65 -4.71 19.08 7.14
C ILE A 65 -4.07 20.44 6.92
N LYS A 66 -4.86 21.51 7.07
CA LYS A 66 -4.31 22.86 7.12
C LYS A 66 -3.68 23.14 8.49
N ALA A 67 -2.45 22.66 8.67
CA ALA A 67 -1.64 22.88 9.86
C ALA A 67 -0.24 23.37 9.47
N GLY A 68 0.31 24.32 10.24
CA GLY A 68 1.65 24.87 9.99
C GLY A 68 2.76 23.82 10.16
N THR A 69 3.93 24.08 9.58
CA THR A 69 5.07 23.15 9.65
C THR A 69 5.53 22.93 11.08
N SER A 70 5.24 21.75 11.61
CA SER A 70 5.93 21.21 12.78
C SER A 70 6.72 19.99 12.31
N HIS A 71 8.04 20.16 12.22
CA HIS A 71 8.98 19.05 11.93
C HIS A 71 8.72 17.86 12.87
N LEU A 72 8.32 18.15 14.12
CA LEU A 72 7.92 17.16 15.11
C LEU A 72 6.65 16.39 14.75
N LEU A 73 5.66 16.98 14.08
CA LEU A 73 4.44 16.24 13.72
C LEU A 73 4.71 15.20 12.64
N GLY A 74 5.64 15.49 11.73
CA GLY A 74 6.13 14.49 10.77
C GLY A 74 6.77 13.29 11.47
N LEU A 75 7.63 13.55 12.45
CA LEU A 75 8.32 12.52 13.23
C LEU A 75 7.40 11.79 14.23
N ALA A 76 6.38 12.46 14.74
CA ALA A 76 5.44 11.92 15.73
C ALA A 76 4.36 11.02 15.10
N SER A 77 4.37 10.82 13.78
CA SER A 77 3.40 9.99 13.07
C SER A 77 3.35 8.53 13.55
N SER A 78 4.48 7.99 14.03
CA SER A 78 4.59 6.64 14.59
C SER A 78 4.60 6.61 16.12
N LEU A 79 4.27 7.73 16.79
CA LEU A 79 4.23 7.80 18.24
C LEU A 79 2.91 7.26 18.80
N ALA A 80 2.89 6.93 20.10
CA ALA A 80 1.71 6.38 20.73
C ALA A 80 0.53 7.37 20.68
N THR A 81 -0.63 6.88 20.23
CA THR A 81 -1.89 7.61 20.27
C THR A 81 -2.74 7.10 21.44
N LYS A 82 -3.82 7.81 21.76
CA LYS A 82 -4.75 7.37 22.83
C LYS A 82 -5.33 5.96 22.58
N GLY A 83 -5.45 5.53 21.31
CA GLY A 83 -6.04 4.24 20.93
C GLY A 83 -5.05 3.15 20.52
N ALA A 84 -3.77 3.49 20.30
CA ALA A 84 -2.77 2.53 19.84
C ALA A 84 -1.36 2.90 20.33
N SER A 85 -0.65 1.90 20.88
CA SER A 85 0.78 1.99 21.16
C SER A 85 1.59 2.19 19.88
N SER A 86 2.72 2.90 19.95
CA SER A 86 3.66 3.04 18.82
C SER A 86 4.09 1.69 18.25
N PHE A 87 4.31 0.68 19.10
CA PHE A 87 4.61 -0.68 18.65
C PHE A 87 3.47 -1.31 17.84
N LYS A 88 2.22 -1.11 18.28
CA LYS A 88 1.03 -1.61 17.57
C LYS A 88 0.87 -0.91 16.23
N ILE A 89 1.19 0.37 16.14
CA ILE A 89 1.14 1.14 14.89
C ILE A 89 2.17 0.60 13.90
N THR A 90 3.44 0.49 14.30
CA THR A 90 4.50 -0.01 13.42
C THR A 90 4.21 -1.45 12.96
N ARG A 91 3.83 -2.34 13.88
CA ARG A 91 3.48 -3.73 13.53
C ARG A 91 2.21 -3.84 12.69
N GLY A 92 1.25 -2.94 12.90
CA GLY A 92 0.04 -2.89 12.08
C GLY A 92 0.35 -2.51 10.63
N ILE A 93 1.19 -1.50 10.43
CA ILE A 93 1.63 -1.06 9.10
C ILE A 93 2.44 -2.16 8.40
N GLU A 94 3.40 -2.78 9.10
CA GLU A 94 4.17 -3.92 8.58
C GLU A 94 3.29 -5.12 8.23
N ALA A 95 2.32 -5.47 9.07
CA ALA A 95 1.40 -6.58 8.81
C ALA A 95 0.48 -6.32 7.62
N SER A 96 0.16 -5.04 7.35
CA SER A 96 -0.61 -4.63 6.17
C SER A 96 0.23 -4.50 4.89
N ASP A 97 1.54 -4.76 4.97
CA ASP A 97 2.54 -4.48 3.92
C ASP A 97 2.40 -3.05 3.37
N GLY A 98 2.15 -2.11 4.30
CA GLY A 98 1.81 -0.73 3.99
C GLY A 98 2.96 0.23 4.24
N LYS A 99 2.80 1.46 3.75
CA LYS A 99 3.73 2.57 3.99
C LYS A 99 2.98 3.79 4.48
N LEU A 100 3.35 4.27 5.67
CA LEU A 100 2.92 5.56 6.20
C LEU A 100 3.97 6.62 5.85
N SER A 101 3.55 7.73 5.26
CA SER A 101 4.41 8.87 4.97
C SER A 101 3.73 10.18 5.34
N VAL A 102 4.51 11.13 5.86
CA VAL A 102 4.01 12.45 6.23
C VAL A 102 4.84 13.51 5.54
N THR A 103 4.17 14.38 4.79
CA THR A 103 4.78 15.50 4.07
C THR A 103 4.26 16.81 4.65
N GLY A 104 5.13 17.58 5.28
CA GLY A 104 4.83 18.94 5.75
C GLY A 104 5.27 19.99 4.74
N LYS A 105 4.34 20.84 4.31
CA LYS A 105 4.60 22.12 3.66
C LYS A 105 4.25 23.24 4.63
N TRP A 106 4.75 24.46 4.38
CA TRP A 106 4.61 25.66 5.24
C TRP A 106 3.22 25.84 5.92
N ILE A 107 2.15 25.51 5.22
CA ILE A 107 0.77 25.73 5.67
C ILE A 107 -0.05 24.42 5.75
N ASN A 108 0.46 23.34 5.15
CA ASN A 108 -0.33 22.14 4.92
C ASN A 108 0.48 20.90 5.26
N ILE A 109 -0.17 19.94 5.91
CA ILE A 109 0.40 18.65 6.22
C ILE A 109 -0.43 17.59 5.51
N LEU A 110 0.26 16.69 4.83
CA LEU A 110 -0.33 15.57 4.13
C LEU A 110 0.18 14.27 4.74
N ILE A 111 -0.73 13.46 5.24
CA ILE A 111 -0.45 12.12 5.79
C ILE A 111 -0.97 11.11 4.76
N ILE A 112 -0.13 10.22 4.29
CA ILE A 112 -0.46 9.23 3.26
C ILE A 112 -0.19 7.84 3.80
N VAL A 113 -1.15 6.93 3.61
CA VAL A 113 -1.00 5.50 3.83
C VAL A 113 -1.18 4.79 2.50
N ASP A 114 -0.17 4.04 2.09
CA ASP A 114 -0.23 3.09 0.98
C ASP A 114 -0.42 1.69 1.56
N HIS A 115 -1.39 0.90 1.05
CA HIS A 115 -1.59 -0.49 1.47
C HIS A 115 -2.24 -1.32 0.35
N LEU A 116 -2.21 -2.65 0.45
CA LEU A 116 -2.89 -3.53 -0.51
C LEU A 116 -4.41 -3.47 -0.31
N VAL A 117 -5.19 -3.48 -1.41
CA VAL A 117 -6.66 -3.34 -1.32
C VAL A 117 -7.33 -4.38 -0.41
N SER A 118 -6.74 -5.57 -0.31
CA SER A 118 -7.22 -6.68 0.55
C SER A 118 -7.16 -6.38 2.05
N THR A 119 -6.34 -5.43 2.51
CA THR A 119 -6.20 -5.11 3.94
C THR A 119 -7.17 -4.01 4.40
N THR A 120 -7.90 -3.37 3.48
CA THR A 120 -8.85 -2.27 3.78
C THR A 120 -10.07 -2.73 4.60
N THR A 121 -10.41 -4.03 4.56
CA THR A 121 -11.67 -4.56 5.12
C THR A 121 -11.66 -4.78 6.64
N THR A 122 -10.50 -4.78 7.30
CA THR A 122 -10.39 -5.21 8.72
C THR A 122 -10.37 -4.08 9.75
N GLN A 123 -10.32 -2.81 9.37
CA GLN A 123 -10.16 -1.69 10.33
C GLN A 123 -11.18 -0.55 10.19
N PHE A 124 -11.81 -0.35 9.03
CA PHE A 124 -12.77 0.73 8.78
C PHE A 124 -14.17 0.17 8.50
N SER A 125 -14.84 -0.37 9.52
CA SER A 125 -16.19 -0.95 9.42
C SER A 125 -17.31 0.05 9.11
N SER A 126 -16.98 1.34 8.92
CA SER A 126 -17.97 2.39 8.62
C SER A 126 -17.95 2.87 7.16
N PHE A 127 -17.00 2.43 6.33
CA PHE A 127 -16.93 2.83 4.92
C PHE A 127 -17.37 1.66 4.03
N ARG A 128 -18.43 1.93 3.26
CA ARG A 128 -19.17 0.99 2.40
C ARG A 128 -18.25 0.30 1.38
N GLU A 129 -18.25 -1.03 1.37
CA GLU A 129 -17.62 -1.98 0.43
C GLU A 129 -16.14 -1.72 0.04
N PRO A 130 -15.31 -2.74 -0.24
CA PRO A 130 -13.89 -2.55 -0.56
C PRO A 130 -13.70 -2.01 -1.99
N ARG A 131 -14.16 -0.79 -2.27
CA ARG A 131 -14.11 -0.18 -3.61
C ARG A 131 -13.25 1.07 -3.72
N CYS A 132 -12.90 1.74 -2.62
CA CYS A 132 -12.10 2.96 -2.67
C CYS A 132 -10.59 2.70 -2.74
N ILE A 133 -9.95 3.20 -3.80
CA ILE A 133 -8.53 2.93 -4.10
C ILE A 133 -7.67 4.20 -4.06
N TYR A 134 -8.28 5.39 -4.11
CA TYR A 134 -7.71 6.61 -3.57
C TYR A 134 -8.75 7.36 -2.75
N GLN A 135 -8.46 7.66 -1.49
CA GLN A 135 -9.34 8.47 -0.64
C GLN A 135 -8.55 9.63 -0.04
N ALA A 136 -8.97 10.86 -0.31
CA ALA A 136 -8.43 12.05 0.34
C ALA A 136 -9.47 12.64 1.29
N VAL A 137 -9.09 12.89 2.54
CA VAL A 137 -9.89 13.66 3.50
C VAL A 137 -9.21 15.01 3.68
N ILE A 138 -9.94 16.10 3.50
CA ILE A 138 -9.45 17.47 3.68
C ILE A 138 -10.12 18.04 4.92
N ALA A 139 -9.29 18.46 5.88
CA ALA A 139 -9.65 19.04 7.17
C ALA A 139 -9.13 20.47 7.34
#